data_AF-A0A1X9SVP3-F1
#
_entry.id   AF-A0A1X9SVP3-F1
#
_cell.length_a   1.000
_cell.length_b   1.000
_cell.length_c   1.000
_cell.angle_alpha   90.00
_cell.angle_beta   90.00
_cell.angle_gamma   90.00
#
_symmetry.space_group_name_H-M   'P 1'
#
loop_
_entity.id
_entity.type
_entity.pdbx_description
1 polymer ?
#
loop_
_entity_poly.entity_id
_entity_poly.type
_entity_poly.pdbx_seq_one_letter_code
_entity_poly.pdbx_strand_id
1 'polypeptide(L)'
;MNYNQEYIYSPKCYESCAGYCCAGFANPHFKLIRSNFIALPLFDIEYKEYLKSGGIDGMEVAKKSEKFKLKGGQTFTIHWLHCDKKGLCHPHQNRPLICKLYPILPKINAKGEILGFFNGTIFDIFFADDTHPCTLIKTQKQNIENMLKSNLKELLKNPNYIFIFKVAQIVVEYLQNYIKAKFGTYIIDEIPSNKVAKFWSQIEMAMVLRRAWNSDEFISDINRTYEEIAKIWGEFLQVEV
;
A
#
# COMPACT_ATOMS: atom_id res chain seq x y z
N MET A 1 15.85 7.21 4.76
CA MET A 1 15.73 5.77 4.41
C MET A 1 16.99 5.39 3.66
N ASN A 2 17.59 4.24 3.94
CA ASN A 2 18.60 3.70 3.03
C ASN A 2 17.86 3.19 1.79
N TYR A 3 17.87 3.97 0.70
CA TYR A 3 17.09 3.65 -0.50
C TYR A 3 17.50 2.31 -1.12
N ASN A 4 18.72 1.84 -0.89
CA ASN A 4 19.22 0.56 -1.43
C ASN A 4 18.84 -0.65 -0.56
N GLN A 5 18.24 -0.44 0.62
CA GLN A 5 17.86 -1.52 1.51
C GLN A 5 16.63 -2.27 0.95
N GLU A 6 16.77 -3.59 0.82
CA GLU A 6 15.65 -4.51 0.63
C GLU A 6 15.10 -4.91 2.01
N TYR A 7 13.79 -4.75 2.22
CA TYR A 7 13.14 -5.10 3.48
C TYR A 7 12.69 -6.56 3.50
N ILE A 8 12.30 -7.08 2.33
CA ILE A 8 12.04 -8.49 2.08
C ILE A 8 12.93 -8.91 0.92
N TYR A 9 13.70 -9.96 1.15
CA TYR A 9 14.49 -10.60 0.11
C TYR A 9 13.89 -11.96 -0.21
N SER A 10 13.26 -12.06 -1.37
CA SER A 10 12.80 -13.33 -1.95
C SER A 10 13.13 -13.33 -3.44
N PRO A 11 14.28 -13.90 -3.83
CA PRO A 11 14.74 -13.84 -5.21
C PRO A 11 13.74 -14.53 -6.12
N LYS A 12 13.46 -13.91 -7.28
CA LYS A 12 12.55 -14.44 -8.30
C LYS A 12 11.12 -14.70 -7.81
N CYS A 13 10.66 -14.01 -6.75
CA CYS A 13 9.30 -14.21 -6.25
C CYS A 13 8.22 -13.95 -7.31
N TYR A 14 8.47 -13.05 -8.26
CA TYR A 14 7.59 -12.78 -9.40
C TYR A 14 7.39 -14.01 -10.30
N GLU A 15 8.37 -14.92 -10.40
CA GLU A 15 8.22 -16.17 -11.18
C GLU A 15 7.24 -17.14 -10.50
N SER A 16 7.14 -17.11 -9.17
CA SER A 16 6.36 -18.06 -8.36
C SER A 16 4.84 -17.89 -8.39
N CYS A 17 4.35 -16.79 -8.95
CA CYS A 17 2.92 -16.45 -9.01
C CYS A 17 2.52 -15.82 -10.36
N ALA A 18 3.21 -16.20 -11.45
CA ALA A 18 3.02 -15.63 -12.79
C ALA A 18 3.09 -14.08 -12.82
N GLY A 19 3.90 -13.51 -11.93
CA GLY A 19 4.04 -12.09 -11.76
C GLY A 19 2.80 -11.41 -11.19
N TYR A 20 1.89 -12.10 -10.49
CA TYR A 20 0.63 -11.54 -9.98
C TYR A 20 0.77 -10.12 -9.38
N CYS A 21 1.78 -9.90 -8.53
CA CYS A 21 2.03 -8.61 -7.90
C CYS A 21 2.65 -7.53 -8.81
N CYS A 22 3.12 -7.91 -10.00
CA CYS A 22 3.80 -7.04 -10.98
C CYS A 22 3.09 -6.97 -12.34
N ALA A 23 2.15 -7.87 -12.63
CA ALA A 23 1.51 -8.02 -13.94
C ALA A 23 0.38 -7.02 -14.19
N GLY A 24 0.04 -6.19 -13.20
CA GLY A 24 -1.21 -5.44 -13.19
C GLY A 24 -2.35 -6.32 -12.70
N PHE A 25 -3.24 -5.76 -11.88
CA PHE A 25 -4.42 -6.51 -11.45
C PHE A 25 -5.42 -6.59 -12.60
N ALA A 26 -5.44 -7.73 -13.28
CA ALA A 26 -6.43 -8.05 -14.29
C ALA A 26 -7.52 -8.93 -13.67
N ASN A 27 -8.58 -8.32 -13.15
CA ASN A 27 -9.76 -9.04 -12.69
C ASN A 27 -10.82 -9.04 -13.80
N PRO A 28 -11.30 -10.22 -14.25
CA PRO A 28 -12.28 -10.30 -15.34
C PRO A 28 -13.62 -9.63 -15.00
N HIS A 29 -13.90 -9.39 -13.72
CA HIS A 29 -15.11 -8.70 -13.27
C HIS A 29 -14.99 -7.17 -13.27
N PHE A 30 -13.78 -6.63 -13.46
CA PHE A 30 -13.56 -5.18 -13.55
C PHE A 30 -13.92 -4.66 -14.96
N LYS A 31 -14.75 -3.62 -14.99
CA LYS A 31 -15.26 -2.99 -16.21
C LYS A 31 -14.57 -1.66 -16.53
N LEU A 32 -14.12 -0.94 -15.51
CA LEU A 32 -13.57 0.41 -15.57
C LEU A 32 -12.05 0.41 -15.37
N ILE A 33 -11.56 -0.34 -14.40
CA ILE A 33 -10.14 -0.45 -14.08
C ILE A 33 -9.57 -1.60 -14.92
N ARG A 34 -9.07 -1.27 -16.11
CA ARG A 34 -8.34 -2.19 -16.99
C ARG A 34 -6.98 -1.58 -17.27
N SER A 35 -5.93 -2.20 -16.74
CA SER A 35 -4.58 -1.68 -16.85
C SER A 35 -3.58 -2.82 -16.95
N ASN A 36 -2.61 -2.65 -17.87
CA ASN A 36 -1.42 -3.49 -17.97
C ASN A 36 -0.25 -2.94 -17.12
N PHE A 37 -0.50 -1.91 -16.31
CA PHE A 37 0.45 -1.30 -15.39
C PHE A 37 -0.09 -1.29 -13.96
N ILE A 38 0.83 -1.20 -12.99
CA ILE A 38 0.54 -0.99 -11.57
C ILE A 38 0.85 0.45 -11.19
N ALA A 39 -0.10 1.10 -10.52
CA ALA A 39 0.14 2.40 -9.91
C ALA A 39 0.91 2.20 -8.60
N LEU A 40 2.15 2.67 -8.53
CA LEU A 40 2.99 2.60 -7.32
C LEU A 40 2.96 3.96 -6.62
N PRO A 41 2.41 4.06 -5.39
CA PRO A 41 2.44 5.29 -4.62
C PRO A 41 3.82 5.49 -4.00
N LEU A 42 4.33 6.72 -4.07
CA LEU A 42 5.48 7.21 -3.32
C LEU A 42 5.06 8.47 -2.58
N PHE A 43 5.41 8.56 -1.31
CA PHE A 43 5.27 9.82 -0.58
C PHE A 43 6.34 10.82 -1.03
N ASP A 44 6.11 12.12 -0.84
CA ASP A 44 7.05 13.17 -1.29
C ASP A 44 8.50 12.91 -0.85
N ILE A 45 8.73 12.51 0.41
CA ILE A 45 10.08 12.20 0.89
C ILE A 45 10.72 11.00 0.17
N GLU A 46 9.91 9.99 -0.19
CA GLU A 46 10.38 8.79 -0.87
C GLU A 46 10.64 9.08 -2.34
N TYR A 47 9.75 9.85 -2.97
CA TYR A 47 9.87 10.25 -4.37
C TYR A 47 11.13 11.09 -4.61
N LYS A 48 11.46 12.00 -3.69
CA LYS A 48 12.73 12.75 -3.74
C LYS A 48 13.95 11.83 -3.72
N GLU A 49 13.94 10.80 -2.87
CA GLU A 49 15.04 9.83 -2.82
C GLU A 49 15.06 8.90 -4.05
N TYR A 50 13.89 8.54 -4.59
CA TYR A 50 13.75 7.80 -5.84
C TYR A 50 14.37 8.56 -7.03
N LEU A 51 14.12 9.86 -7.13
CA LEU A 51 14.72 10.70 -8.17
C LEU A 51 16.25 10.80 -8.02
N LYS A 52 16.74 10.97 -6.79
CA LYS A 52 18.18 11.04 -6.51
C LYS A 52 18.91 9.74 -6.84
N SER A 53 18.25 8.58 -6.72
CA SER A 53 18.86 7.28 -7.08
C SER A 53 18.86 6.99 -8.58
N GLY A 54 18.23 7.86 -9.39
CA GLY A 54 18.07 7.68 -10.84
C GLY A 54 16.79 6.95 -11.24
N GLY A 55 15.98 6.49 -10.28
CA GLY A 55 14.72 5.81 -10.56
C GLY A 55 14.88 4.44 -11.22
N ILE A 56 13.76 3.87 -11.65
CA ILE A 56 13.73 2.69 -12.53
C ILE A 56 13.73 3.20 -13.96
N ASP A 57 14.48 2.57 -14.85
CA ASP A 57 14.58 2.94 -16.27
C ASP A 57 13.20 3.07 -16.91
N GLY A 58 12.93 4.23 -17.50
CA GLY A 58 11.64 4.57 -18.14
C GLY A 58 10.50 4.85 -17.16
N MET A 59 10.79 5.02 -15.87
CA MET A 59 9.84 5.38 -14.82
C MET A 59 10.35 6.50 -13.91
N GLU A 60 11.32 7.29 -14.38
CA GLU A 60 12.02 8.31 -13.61
C GLU A 60 11.08 9.42 -13.13
N VAL A 61 9.92 9.59 -13.75
CA VAL A 61 8.96 10.65 -13.42
C VAL A 61 7.58 10.07 -13.13
N ALA A 62 6.97 10.54 -12.04
CA ALA A 62 5.59 10.21 -11.71
C ALA A 62 4.61 10.67 -12.79
N LYS A 63 3.64 9.81 -13.10
CA LYS A 63 2.58 10.12 -14.07
C LYS A 63 1.49 11.01 -13.49
N LYS A 64 1.30 10.95 -12.18
CA LYS A 64 0.34 11.78 -11.44
C LYS A 64 0.88 12.12 -10.07
N SER A 65 0.49 13.27 -9.54
CA SER A 65 0.73 13.63 -8.15
C SER A 65 -0.55 14.19 -7.54
N GLU A 66 -0.83 13.84 -6.30
CA GLU A 66 -2.02 14.28 -5.57
C GLU A 66 -1.59 14.89 -4.25
N LYS A 67 -1.94 16.16 -4.05
CA LYS A 67 -1.68 16.90 -2.81
C LYS A 67 -2.92 16.84 -1.94
N PHE A 68 -2.71 16.53 -0.66
CA PHE A 68 -3.74 16.46 0.37
C PHE A 68 -3.45 17.49 1.45
N LYS A 69 -4.50 18.08 2.01
CA LYS A 69 -4.43 19.08 3.08
C LYS A 69 -5.15 18.57 4.32
N LEU A 70 -4.46 18.63 5.46
CA LEU A 70 -4.99 18.34 6.78
C LEU A 70 -5.68 19.59 7.35
N LYS A 71 -6.53 19.41 8.37
CA LYS A 71 -7.29 20.50 9.01
C LYS A 71 -6.39 21.61 9.57
N GLY A 72 -5.21 21.25 10.06
CA GLY A 72 -4.20 22.19 10.58
C GLY A 72 -3.38 22.91 9.50
N GLY A 73 -3.67 22.69 8.21
CA GLY A 73 -2.95 23.32 7.10
C GLY A 73 -1.70 22.56 6.64
N GLN A 74 -1.29 21.51 7.37
CA GLN A 74 -0.25 20.60 6.91
C GLN A 74 -0.66 19.90 5.62
N THR A 75 0.31 19.63 4.76
CA THR A 75 0.09 19.00 3.47
C THR A 75 1.01 17.82 3.27
N PHE A 76 0.53 16.85 2.49
CA PHE A 76 1.34 15.76 1.99
C PHE A 76 0.98 15.44 0.54
N THR A 77 1.96 14.91 -0.20
CA THR A 77 1.80 14.58 -1.61
C THR A 77 2.08 13.11 -1.83
N ILE A 78 1.21 12.46 -2.62
CA ILE A 78 1.43 11.12 -3.14
C ILE A 78 1.74 11.24 -4.63
N HIS A 79 2.89 10.72 -5.03
CA HIS A 79 3.33 10.60 -6.41
C HIS A 79 3.06 9.19 -6.91
N TRP A 80 2.46 9.06 -8.09
CA TRP A 80 2.08 7.77 -8.67
C TRP A 80 2.98 7.45 -9.86
N LEU A 81 3.82 6.43 -9.74
CA LEU A 81 4.51 5.83 -10.88
C LEU A 81 3.58 4.85 -11.58
N HIS A 82 3.69 4.73 -12.90
CA HIS A 82 3.05 3.65 -13.65
C HIS A 82 4.11 2.60 -13.97
N CYS A 83 4.02 1.45 -13.32
CA CYS A 83 4.95 0.34 -13.49
C CYS A 83 4.39 -0.71 -14.45
N ASP A 84 5.06 -0.92 -15.57
CA ASP A 84 4.76 -1.95 -16.57
C ASP A 84 5.88 -2.99 -16.69
N LYS A 85 6.84 -2.99 -15.75
CA LYS A 85 8.05 -3.82 -15.79
C LYS A 85 7.82 -5.29 -15.51
N LYS A 86 6.66 -5.68 -14.97
CA LYS A 86 6.29 -7.09 -14.72
C LYS A 86 7.33 -7.90 -13.91
N GLY A 87 8.01 -7.23 -12.97
CA GLY A 87 9.05 -7.83 -12.13
C GLY A 87 10.47 -7.67 -12.68
N LEU A 88 10.62 -7.19 -13.92
CA LEU A 88 11.90 -6.96 -14.60
C LEU A 88 12.40 -5.52 -14.39
N CYS A 89 12.30 -5.01 -13.16
CA CYS A 89 12.71 -3.65 -12.83
C CYS A 89 14.24 -3.51 -12.91
N HIS A 90 14.74 -2.54 -13.69
CA HIS A 90 16.15 -2.18 -13.73
C HIS A 90 16.33 -0.68 -13.49
N PRO A 91 17.26 -0.26 -12.62
CA PRO A 91 17.94 -1.09 -11.60
C PRO A 91 16.96 -1.57 -10.50
N HIS A 92 17.11 -2.81 -10.04
CA HIS A 92 16.15 -3.45 -9.11
C HIS A 92 16.12 -2.80 -7.72
N GLN A 93 17.26 -2.30 -7.24
CA GLN A 93 17.37 -1.60 -5.96
C GLN A 93 16.58 -0.29 -5.92
N ASN A 94 16.25 0.30 -7.08
CA ASN A 94 15.51 1.56 -7.16
C ASN A 94 13.99 1.39 -7.05
N ARG A 95 13.51 0.18 -6.73
CA ARG A 95 12.07 -0.03 -6.53
C ARG A 95 11.51 0.82 -5.38
N PRO A 96 10.26 1.31 -5.50
CA PRO A 96 9.55 1.97 -4.41
C PRO A 96 9.45 1.09 -3.16
N LEU A 97 9.30 1.73 -2.01
CA LEU A 97 9.18 1.12 -0.69
C LEU A 97 8.05 0.07 -0.67
N ILE A 98 6.90 0.36 -1.28
CA ILE A 98 5.80 -0.60 -1.36
C ILE A 98 6.21 -1.92 -2.03
N CYS A 99 7.07 -1.87 -3.05
CA CYS A 99 7.59 -3.06 -3.72
C CYS A 99 8.63 -3.80 -2.87
N LYS A 100 9.39 -3.08 -2.04
CA LYS A 100 10.38 -3.65 -1.10
C LYS A 100 9.72 -4.30 0.12
N LEU A 101 8.47 -3.95 0.41
CA LEU A 101 7.66 -4.50 1.51
C LEU A 101 6.64 -5.54 1.07
N TYR A 102 6.43 -5.73 -0.23
CA TYR A 102 5.49 -6.73 -0.72
C TYR A 102 5.84 -8.16 -0.24
N PRO A 103 4.90 -8.98 0.28
CA PRO A 103 3.45 -8.84 0.16
C PRO A 103 2.70 -8.22 1.35
N ILE A 104 3.37 -7.77 2.41
CA ILE A 104 2.70 -7.29 3.64
C ILE A 104 3.26 -5.95 4.14
N LEU A 105 2.40 -5.14 4.73
CA LEU A 105 2.77 -3.86 5.34
C LEU A 105 2.69 -3.95 6.87
N PRO A 106 3.53 -3.20 7.59
CA PRO A 106 3.51 -3.19 9.04
C PRO A 106 2.29 -2.43 9.56
N LYS A 107 1.56 -3.05 10.50
CA LYS A 107 0.61 -2.38 11.38
C LYS A 107 1.38 -1.81 12.57
N ILE A 108 1.33 -0.50 12.76
CA ILE A 108 2.17 0.19 13.76
C ILE A 108 1.37 1.17 14.61
N ASN A 109 1.90 1.50 15.79
CA ASN A 109 1.37 2.61 16.59
C ASN A 109 2.10 3.94 16.28
N ALA A 110 1.68 5.02 16.95
CA ALA A 110 2.25 6.36 16.75
C ALA A 110 3.72 6.49 17.21
N LYS A 111 4.23 5.53 17.98
CA LYS A 111 5.66 5.45 18.38
C LYS A 111 6.52 4.65 17.39
N GLY A 112 5.93 4.13 16.32
CA GLY A 112 6.65 3.26 15.36
C GLY A 112 6.85 1.83 15.85
N GLU A 113 6.13 1.40 16.89
CA GLU A 113 6.17 0.00 17.35
C GLU A 113 5.28 -0.87 16.46
N ILE A 114 5.80 -2.03 16.03
CA ILE A 114 5.08 -2.98 15.17
C ILE A 114 4.10 -3.78 16.02
N LEU A 115 2.81 -3.64 15.73
CA LEU A 115 1.70 -4.36 16.36
C LEU A 115 1.31 -5.62 15.59
N GLY A 116 1.66 -5.69 14.30
CA GLY A 116 1.31 -6.79 13.41
C GLY A 116 1.55 -6.44 11.96
N PHE A 117 0.90 -7.16 11.05
CA PHE A 117 1.01 -6.95 9.61
C PHE A 117 -0.35 -7.11 8.92
N PHE A 118 -0.48 -6.52 7.74
CA PHE A 118 -1.64 -6.66 6.86
C PHE A 118 -1.19 -6.77 5.41
N ASN A 119 -2.03 -7.33 4.53
CA ASN A 119 -1.70 -7.52 3.12
C ASN A 119 -1.47 -6.16 2.43
N GLY A 120 -0.38 -6.07 1.67
CA GLY A 120 0.21 -4.80 1.23
C GLY A 120 -0.40 -4.19 -0.01
N THR A 121 -1.27 -4.90 -0.74
CA THR A 121 -2.01 -4.33 -1.87
C THR A 121 -3.50 -4.36 -1.60
N ILE A 122 -4.21 -3.38 -2.14
CA ILE A 122 -5.68 -3.26 -2.01
C ILE A 122 -6.43 -4.46 -2.61
N PHE A 123 -5.77 -5.29 -3.43
CA PHE A 123 -6.35 -6.49 -4.03
C PHE A 123 -6.13 -7.73 -3.16
N ASP A 124 -5.05 -7.74 -2.38
CA ASP A 124 -4.62 -8.87 -1.55
C ASP A 124 -5.40 -8.95 -0.23
N ILE A 125 -6.00 -7.85 0.22
CA ILE A 125 -6.72 -7.75 1.51
C ILE A 125 -8.02 -8.57 1.59
N PHE A 126 -8.45 -9.17 0.47
CA PHE A 126 -9.72 -9.91 0.38
C PHE A 126 -9.54 -11.42 0.36
N PHE A 127 -8.32 -11.94 0.32
CA PHE A 127 -8.07 -13.39 0.30
C PHE A 127 -7.70 -13.90 1.69
N ALA A 128 -8.13 -15.13 2.01
CA ALA A 128 -7.53 -15.88 3.10
C ALA A 128 -6.08 -16.25 2.76
N ASP A 129 -5.27 -16.59 3.76
CA ASP A 129 -3.84 -16.87 3.56
C ASP A 129 -3.61 -18.08 2.63
N ASP A 130 -4.46 -19.11 2.71
CA ASP A 130 -4.37 -20.37 1.96
C ASP A 130 -4.83 -20.25 0.50
N THR A 131 -5.78 -19.36 0.23
CA THR A 131 -6.30 -19.05 -1.11
C THR A 131 -5.56 -17.89 -1.79
N HIS A 132 -4.65 -17.23 -1.06
CA HIS A 132 -3.96 -16.05 -1.54
C HIS A 132 -3.20 -16.31 -2.86
N PRO A 133 -3.31 -15.42 -3.87
CA PRO A 133 -2.65 -15.60 -5.16
C PRO A 133 -1.12 -15.54 -5.05
N CYS A 134 -0.58 -14.72 -4.15
CA CYS A 134 0.85 -14.69 -3.84
C CYS A 134 1.31 -15.94 -3.07
N THR A 135 2.23 -16.70 -3.66
CA THR A 135 2.86 -17.89 -3.04
C THR A 135 3.62 -17.56 -1.75
N LEU A 136 4.16 -16.35 -1.62
CA LEU A 136 4.86 -15.91 -0.41
C LEU A 136 3.92 -15.81 0.81
N ILE A 137 2.69 -15.36 0.61
CA ILE A 137 1.68 -15.35 1.68
C ILE A 137 1.37 -16.78 2.11
N LYS A 138 1.07 -17.67 1.15
CA LYS A 138 0.71 -19.07 1.42
C LYS A 138 1.80 -19.86 2.16
N THR A 139 3.06 -19.62 1.83
CA THR A 139 4.16 -20.53 2.23
C THR A 139 5.16 -19.91 3.21
N GLN A 140 5.27 -18.59 3.27
CA GLN A 140 6.38 -17.90 3.93
C GLN A 140 5.97 -16.70 4.77
N LYS A 141 4.67 -16.45 4.99
CA LYS A 141 4.18 -15.26 5.71
C LYS A 141 4.89 -15.04 7.03
N GLN A 142 4.97 -16.05 7.90
CA GLN A 142 5.61 -15.90 9.21
C GLN A 142 7.10 -15.54 9.12
N ASN A 143 7.82 -16.10 8.15
CA ASN A 143 9.23 -15.77 7.92
C ASN A 143 9.40 -14.32 7.45
N ILE A 144 8.51 -13.87 6.55
CA ILE A 144 8.49 -12.49 6.04
C ILE A 144 8.21 -11.50 7.18
N GLU A 145 7.22 -11.79 8.03
CA GLU A 145 6.93 -10.97 9.22
C GLU A 145 8.15 -10.84 10.13
N ASN A 146 8.88 -11.94 10.37
CA ASN A 146 10.08 -11.94 11.20
C ASN A 146 11.22 -11.11 10.58
N MET A 147 11.42 -11.19 9.25
CA MET A 147 12.37 -10.34 8.53
C MET A 147 12.00 -8.86 8.69
N LEU A 148 10.73 -8.52 8.46
CA LEU A 148 10.25 -7.14 8.54
C LEU A 148 10.40 -6.57 9.95
N LYS A 149 10.11 -7.34 11.01
CA LYS A 149 10.30 -6.90 12.41
C LYS A 149 11.73 -6.42 12.68
N SER A 150 12.72 -7.02 12.01
CA SER A 150 14.13 -6.65 12.16
C SER A 150 14.51 -5.50 11.22
N ASN A 151 14.11 -5.59 9.95
CA ASN A 151 14.57 -4.69 8.90
C ASN A 151 13.92 -3.30 8.96
N LEU A 152 12.72 -3.19 9.52
CA LEU A 152 11.97 -1.93 9.58
C LEU A 152 12.40 -0.98 10.71
N LYS A 153 13.21 -1.45 11.67
CA LYS A 153 13.53 -0.67 12.90
C LYS A 153 14.04 0.74 12.62
N GLU A 154 14.95 0.90 11.67
CA GLU A 154 15.50 2.22 11.33
C GLU A 154 14.50 3.08 10.54
N LEU A 155 13.69 2.47 9.68
CA LEU A 155 12.67 3.19 8.91
C LEU A 155 11.60 3.79 9.84
N LEU A 156 11.22 3.02 10.87
CA LEU A 156 10.20 3.38 11.85
C LEU A 156 10.68 4.37 12.92
N LYS A 157 11.90 4.93 12.79
CA LYS A 157 12.34 6.12 13.54
C LYS A 157 12.00 7.43 12.85
N ASN A 158 11.41 7.38 11.66
CA ASN A 158 11.05 8.57 10.90
C ASN A 158 9.51 8.75 10.89
N PRO A 159 8.98 9.86 11.42
CA PRO A 159 7.55 10.08 11.58
C PRO A 159 6.78 10.11 10.26
N ASN A 160 7.43 10.45 9.13
CA ASN A 160 6.78 10.38 7.82
C ASN A 160 6.41 8.95 7.44
N TYR A 161 7.31 7.98 7.66
CA TYR A 161 7.00 6.57 7.37
C TYR A 161 6.01 5.99 8.38
N ILE A 162 6.07 6.43 9.66
CA ILE A 162 5.04 6.07 10.64
C ILE A 162 3.66 6.54 10.15
N PHE A 163 3.56 7.79 9.70
CA PHE A 163 2.33 8.37 9.18
C PHE A 163 1.83 7.62 7.95
N ILE A 164 2.70 7.34 6.96
CA ILE A 164 2.34 6.61 5.74
C ILE A 164 1.76 5.22 6.06
N PHE A 165 2.38 4.46 6.96
CA PHE A 165 1.88 3.13 7.30
C PHE A 165 0.55 3.19 8.06
N LYS A 166 0.37 4.15 8.99
CA LYS A 166 -0.92 4.35 9.65
C LYS A 166 -2.02 4.78 8.66
N VAL A 167 -1.71 5.67 7.71
CA VAL A 167 -2.65 6.07 6.66
C VAL A 167 -3.02 4.89 5.76
N ALA A 168 -2.04 4.08 5.35
CA ALA A 168 -2.29 2.88 4.56
C ALA A 168 -3.21 1.88 5.30
N GLN A 169 -3.00 1.70 6.60
CA GLN A 169 -3.86 0.87 7.44
C GLN A 169 -5.30 1.41 7.46
N ILE A 170 -5.50 2.72 7.69
CA ILE A 170 -6.82 3.36 7.69
C ILE A 170 -7.52 3.14 6.33
N VAL A 171 -6.81 3.37 5.22
CA VAL A 171 -7.35 3.17 3.87
C VAL A 171 -7.85 1.73 3.67
N VAL A 172 -7.08 0.74 4.13
CA VAL A 172 -7.46 -0.68 4.06
C VAL A 172 -8.66 -0.99 4.94
N GLU A 173 -8.65 -0.57 6.21
CA GLU A 173 -9.71 -0.85 7.18
C GLU A 173 -11.06 -0.27 6.70
N TYR A 174 -11.07 0.95 6.17
CA TYR A 174 -12.27 1.56 5.61
C TYR A 174 -12.82 0.79 4.40
N LEU A 175 -11.95 0.29 3.52
CA LEU A 175 -12.39 -0.52 2.38
C LEU A 175 -12.93 -1.88 2.83
N GLN A 176 -12.26 -2.55 3.76
CA GLN A 176 -12.74 -3.82 4.34
C GLN A 176 -14.10 -3.64 5.00
N ASN A 177 -14.28 -2.59 5.80
CA ASN A 177 -15.56 -2.28 6.45
C ASN A 177 -16.66 -1.96 5.43
N TYR A 178 -16.35 -1.20 4.38
CA TYR A 178 -17.29 -0.90 3.30
C TYR A 178 -17.80 -2.17 2.60
N ILE A 179 -16.92 -3.13 2.34
CA ILE A 179 -17.28 -4.41 1.71
C ILE A 179 -18.03 -5.30 2.70
N LYS A 180 -17.54 -5.42 3.94
CA LYS A 180 -18.18 -6.20 5.00
C LYS A 180 -19.62 -5.76 5.26
N ALA A 181 -19.90 -4.45 5.25
CA ALA A 181 -21.26 -3.93 5.42
C ALA A 181 -22.25 -4.39 4.33
N LYS A 182 -21.75 -4.78 3.14
CA LYS A 182 -22.59 -5.23 2.01
C LYS A 182 -22.74 -6.74 1.91
N PHE A 183 -21.74 -7.48 2.36
CA PHE A 183 -21.66 -8.93 2.15
C PHE A 183 -21.60 -9.74 3.45
N GLY A 184 -21.50 -9.10 4.62
CA GLY A 184 -21.31 -9.76 5.92
C GLY A 184 -19.85 -10.11 6.22
N THR A 185 -19.02 -10.18 5.19
CA THR A 185 -17.57 -10.47 5.23
C THR A 185 -16.84 -9.66 4.15
N TYR A 186 -15.52 -9.54 4.28
CA TYR A 186 -14.65 -9.01 3.23
C TYR A 186 -13.74 -10.09 2.63
N ILE A 187 -13.81 -11.33 3.12
CA ILE A 187 -13.03 -12.45 2.58
C ILE A 187 -13.78 -13.05 1.40
N ILE A 188 -13.14 -13.06 0.22
CA ILE A 188 -13.76 -13.50 -1.04
C ILE A 188 -14.14 -14.98 -1.03
N ASP A 189 -13.40 -15.80 -0.31
CA ASP A 189 -13.64 -17.24 -0.20
C ASP A 189 -14.94 -17.57 0.56
N GLU A 190 -15.40 -16.63 1.38
CA GLU A 190 -16.66 -16.73 2.12
C GLU A 190 -17.86 -16.19 1.31
N ILE A 191 -17.60 -15.60 0.13
CA ILE A 191 -18.65 -15.05 -0.74
C ILE A 191 -19.24 -16.18 -1.59
N PRO A 192 -20.58 -16.35 -1.61
CA PRO A 192 -21.24 -17.30 -2.50
C PRO A 192 -20.82 -17.09 -3.97
N SER A 193 -20.57 -18.17 -4.71
CA SER A 193 -20.03 -18.12 -6.07
C SER A 193 -20.85 -17.22 -7.02
N ASN A 194 -22.18 -17.22 -6.88
CA ASN A 194 -23.08 -16.37 -7.65
C ASN A 194 -23.02 -14.87 -7.29
N LYS A 195 -22.31 -14.48 -6.22
CA LYS A 195 -22.11 -13.08 -5.78
C LYS A 195 -20.70 -12.56 -6.00
N VAL A 196 -19.73 -13.40 -6.38
CA VAL A 196 -18.32 -13.01 -6.59
C VAL A 196 -18.17 -11.87 -7.60
N ALA A 197 -18.89 -11.92 -8.73
CA ALA A 197 -18.87 -10.83 -9.71
C ALA A 197 -19.38 -9.50 -9.12
N LYS A 198 -20.43 -9.55 -8.29
CA LYS A 198 -20.97 -8.36 -7.61
C LYS A 198 -19.98 -7.84 -6.56
N PHE A 199 -19.30 -8.72 -5.83
CA PHE A 199 -18.26 -8.36 -4.86
C PHE A 199 -17.15 -7.53 -5.52
N TRP A 200 -16.56 -8.04 -6.60
CA TRP A 200 -15.51 -7.33 -7.33
C TRP A 200 -16.01 -6.02 -7.94
N SER A 201 -17.24 -5.98 -8.46
CA SER A 201 -17.84 -4.74 -8.93
C SER A 201 -18.00 -3.70 -7.82
N GLN A 202 -18.34 -4.11 -6.58
CA GLN A 202 -18.40 -3.15 -5.46
C GLN A 202 -17.02 -2.61 -5.08
N ILE A 203 -15.98 -3.43 -5.13
CA ILE A 203 -14.60 -2.99 -4.89
C ILE A 203 -14.18 -1.99 -5.96
N GLU A 204 -14.37 -2.32 -7.24
CA GLU A 204 -14.06 -1.42 -8.35
C GLU A 204 -14.77 -0.08 -8.20
N MET A 205 -16.06 -0.08 -7.87
CA MET A 205 -16.81 1.15 -7.66
C MET A 205 -16.37 1.92 -6.41
N ALA A 206 -15.96 1.23 -5.34
CA ALA A 206 -15.40 1.88 -4.16
C ALA A 206 -14.09 2.60 -4.50
N MET A 207 -13.26 2.00 -5.35
CA MET A 207 -12.01 2.60 -5.82
C MET A 207 -12.24 3.79 -6.74
N VAL A 208 -13.06 3.63 -7.79
CA VAL A 208 -13.31 4.67 -8.80
C VAL A 208 -14.00 5.89 -8.20
N LEU A 209 -15.00 5.68 -7.36
CA LEU A 209 -15.81 6.76 -6.78
C LEU A 209 -15.39 7.13 -5.35
N ARG A 210 -14.29 6.55 -4.85
CA ARG A 210 -13.79 6.73 -3.48
C ARG A 210 -14.85 6.48 -2.39
N ARG A 211 -15.82 5.59 -2.62
CA ARG A 211 -16.99 5.42 -1.73
C ARG A 211 -16.63 4.98 -0.32
N ALA A 212 -15.54 4.23 -0.16
CA ALA A 212 -15.05 3.80 1.15
C ALA A 212 -14.36 4.93 1.93
N TRP A 213 -13.94 6.01 1.26
CA TRP A 213 -13.11 7.06 1.85
C TRP A 213 -13.74 8.46 1.76
N ASN A 214 -14.98 8.55 1.26
CA ASN A 214 -15.71 9.79 1.14
C ASN A 214 -16.61 10.02 2.37
N SER A 215 -15.99 10.14 3.55
CA SER A 215 -16.68 10.44 4.80
C SER A 215 -15.83 11.36 5.69
N ASP A 216 -16.52 12.15 6.53
CA ASP A 216 -15.86 13.01 7.52
C ASP A 216 -15.07 12.19 8.55
N GLU A 217 -15.52 10.98 8.86
CA GLU A 217 -14.84 10.06 9.76
C GLU A 217 -13.48 9.64 9.20
N PHE A 218 -13.42 9.27 7.91
CA PHE A 218 -12.17 8.94 7.25
C PHE A 218 -11.18 10.11 7.31
N ILE A 219 -11.65 11.32 6.99
CA ILE A 219 -10.82 12.52 7.06
C ILE A 219 -10.36 12.76 8.51
N SER A 220 -11.25 12.60 9.49
CA SER A 220 -10.95 12.78 10.91
C SER A 220 -9.87 11.81 11.40
N ASP A 221 -9.91 10.55 10.96
CA ASP A 221 -8.91 9.53 11.34
C ASP A 221 -7.52 9.81 10.81
N ILE A 222 -7.42 10.34 9.58
CA ILE A 222 -6.14 10.78 9.01
C ILE A 222 -5.59 11.99 9.79
N ASN A 223 -6.44 12.95 10.15
CA ASN A 223 -6.03 14.12 10.94
C ASN A 223 -5.59 13.71 12.36
N ARG A 224 -6.37 12.87 13.04
CA ARG A 224 -6.03 12.33 14.35
C ARG A 224 -4.70 11.58 14.32
N THR A 225 -4.46 10.78 13.28
CA THR A 225 -3.19 10.08 13.10
C THR A 225 -2.02 11.05 12.99
N TYR A 226 -2.17 12.15 12.25
CA TYR A 226 -1.15 13.20 12.20
C TYR A 226 -0.89 13.79 13.59
N GLU A 227 -1.94 14.24 14.28
CA GLU A 227 -1.83 14.87 15.61
C GLU A 227 -1.18 13.95 16.64
N GLU A 228 -1.53 12.66 16.65
CA GLU A 228 -0.95 11.66 17.54
C GLU A 228 0.56 11.49 17.32
N ILE A 229 1.00 11.46 16.06
CA ILE A 229 2.42 11.32 15.73
C ILE A 229 3.16 12.64 16.04
N ALA A 230 2.58 13.78 15.68
CA ALA A 230 3.17 15.09 15.92
C ALA A 230 3.39 15.36 17.43
N LYS A 231 2.48 14.89 18.29
CA LYS A 231 2.65 14.96 19.76
C LYS A 231 3.88 14.22 20.29
N ILE A 232 4.36 13.19 19.58
CA ILE A 232 5.49 12.36 20.00
C ILE A 232 6.79 12.80 19.32
N TRP A 233 6.71 13.15 18.03
CA TRP A 233 7.88 13.35 17.16
C TRP A 233 8.10 14.81 16.75
N GLY A 234 7.21 15.72 17.14
CA GLY A 234 7.16 17.09 16.62
C GLY A 234 6.52 17.19 15.24
N GLU A 235 6.31 18.41 14.76
CA GLU A 235 5.77 18.67 13.42
C GLU A 235 6.71 18.09 12.35
N PHE A 236 6.16 17.27 11.44
CA PHE A 236 6.96 16.55 10.43
C PHE A 236 6.42 16.69 8.99
N LEU A 237 5.24 17.27 8.82
CA LEU A 237 4.67 17.64 7.52
C LEU A 237 4.80 19.14 7.29
N GLN A 238 4.87 19.54 6.03
CA GLN A 238 4.98 20.96 5.67
C GLN A 238 3.61 21.64 5.80
N VAL A 239 3.59 22.80 6.46
CA VAL A 239 2.42 23.70 6.46
C VAL A 239 2.45 24.51 5.18
N GLU A 240 1.33 24.56 4.47
CA GLU A 240 1.14 25.48 3.35
C GLU A 240 0.93 26.89 3.90
N VAL A 241 1.85 27.80 3.57
CA VAL A 241 1.77 29.24 3.87
C VAL A 241 0.96 29.93 2.79
#